data_AF-A0A2W2B154-F1
#
_entry.id   AF-A0A2W2B154-F1
#
_cell.length_a   1.000
_cell.length_b   1.000
_cell.length_c   1.000
_cell.angle_alpha   90.00
_cell.angle_beta   90.00
_cell.angle_gamma   90.00
#
_symmetry.space_group_name_H-M   'P 1'
#
loop_
_entity.id
_entity.type
_entity.pdbx_description
1 polymer ?
#
loop_
_entity_poly.entity_id
_entity_poly.type
_entity_poly.pdbx_seq_one_letter_code
_entity_poly.pdbx_strand_id
1 'polypeptide(L)'
;MRFIEGELYHVYNRGNNKRQIFFKDENYIFFLKKIKESIAPNSDILCWCLMPNHFHLLLRANKSSIIEHASYGGKPMQRLASHIGRGVK
;
A
#
# COMPACT_ATOMS: atom_id res chain seq x y z
N MET A 1 10.30 -0.35 -9.00
CA MET A 1 9.38 0.80 -9.16
C MET A 1 9.97 1.97 -8.39
N ARG A 2 9.98 3.17 -8.97
CA ARG A 2 10.50 4.39 -8.34
C ARG A 2 9.38 5.43 -8.32
N PHE A 3 9.02 5.88 -7.12
CA PHE A 3 8.10 6.97 -6.84
C PHE A 3 8.79 8.33 -7.02
N ILE A 4 8.02 9.30 -7.51
CA ILE A 4 8.40 10.69 -7.70
C ILE A 4 7.50 11.51 -6.78
N GLU A 5 8.08 12.45 -6.02
CA GLU A 5 7.31 13.30 -5.11
C GLU A 5 6.27 14.13 -5.88
N GLY A 6 5.08 14.26 -5.31
CA GLY A 6 3.95 15.01 -5.89
C GLY A 6 3.09 14.21 -6.87
N GLU A 7 3.63 13.13 -7.45
CA GLU A 7 2.92 12.30 -8.42
C GLU A 7 1.83 11.40 -7.79
N LEU A 8 0.83 11.07 -8.60
CA LEU A 8 -0.29 10.22 -8.24
C LEU A 8 -0.09 8.78 -8.70
N TYR A 9 -0.42 7.85 -7.81
CA TYR A 9 -0.28 6.42 -8.05
C TYR A 9 -1.56 5.68 -7.67
N HIS A 10 -2.13 4.96 -8.63
CA HIS A 10 -3.20 4.01 -8.38
C HIS A 10 -2.61 2.65 -8.01
N VAL A 11 -2.69 2.30 -6.74
CA VAL A 11 -2.24 1.02 -6.20
C VAL A 11 -3.46 0.12 -6.04
N TYR A 12 -3.41 -1.07 -6.62
CA TYR A 12 -4.49 -2.03 -6.48
C TYR A 12 -3.94 -3.45 -6.30
N ASN A 13 -4.70 -4.28 -5.62
CA ASN A 13 -4.44 -5.71 -5.54
C ASN A 13 -5.75 -6.48 -5.62
N ARG A 14 -5.71 -7.65 -6.27
CA ARG A 14 -6.84 -8.54 -6.45
C ARG A 14 -6.46 -9.94 -6.01
N GLY A 15 -7.37 -10.62 -5.33
CA GLY A 15 -7.18 -11.99 -4.90
C GLY A 15 -6.83 -12.90 -6.07
N ASN A 16 -5.90 -13.82 -5.85
CA ASN A 16 -5.51 -14.78 -6.87
C ASN A 16 -6.73 -15.60 -7.33
N ASN A 17 -6.91 -15.76 -8.64
CA ASN A 17 -8.11 -16.31 -9.27
C ASN A 17 -9.41 -15.58 -8.89
N LYS A 18 -9.33 -14.25 -8.67
CA LYS A 18 -10.47 -13.39 -8.26
C LYS A 18 -11.16 -13.83 -6.98
N ARG A 19 -10.49 -14.66 -6.17
CA ARG A 19 -11.00 -15.14 -4.89
C ARG A 19 -11.14 -13.99 -3.89
N GLN A 20 -12.06 -14.17 -2.96
CA GLN A 20 -12.30 -13.25 -1.87
C GLN A 20 -11.03 -13.09 -1.01
N ILE A 21 -10.75 -11.87 -0.58
CA ILE A 21 -9.65 -11.48 0.31
C ILE A 21 -10.15 -10.87 1.61
N PHE A 22 -11.39 -10.34 1.63
CA PHE A 22 -12.10 -9.91 2.84
C PHE A 22 -13.28 -10.84 3.06
N PHE A 23 -13.19 -11.74 4.04
CA PHE A 23 -14.18 -12.79 4.31
C PHE A 23 -15.22 -12.37 5.34
N LYS A 24 -14.89 -11.39 6.18
CA LYS A 24 -15.76 -10.84 7.22
C LYS A 24 -15.58 -9.32 7.32
N ASP A 25 -16.56 -8.63 7.90
CA ASP A 25 -16.54 -7.17 8.05
C ASP A 25 -15.33 -6.68 8.86
N GLU A 26 -14.86 -7.45 9.84
CA GLU A 26 -13.68 -7.10 10.63
C GLU A 26 -12.39 -7.09 9.80
N ASN A 27 -12.36 -7.81 8.66
CA ASN A 27 -11.19 -7.78 7.77
C ASN A 27 -11.02 -6.41 7.11
N TYR A 28 -12.12 -5.72 6.78
CA TYR A 28 -12.06 -4.37 6.21
C TYR A 28 -11.51 -3.38 7.23
N ILE A 29 -11.99 -3.45 8.49
CA ILE A 29 -11.49 -2.60 9.58
C ILE A 29 -10.02 -2.86 9.88
N PHE A 30 -9.63 -4.14 9.94
CA PHE A 30 -8.23 -4.53 10.13
C PHE A 30 -7.35 -3.99 8.99
N PHE A 31 -7.80 -4.09 7.75
CA PHE A 31 -7.07 -3.60 6.58
C PHE A 31 -6.91 -2.07 6.59
N LEU A 32 -7.97 -1.33 6.92
CA LEU A 32 -7.90 0.13 7.07
C LEU A 32 -6.94 0.54 8.19
N LYS A 33 -6.93 -0.17 9.32
CA LYS A 33 -5.94 0.05 10.40
C LYS A 33 -4.51 -0.17 9.89
N LYS A 34 -4.28 -1.24 9.11
CA LYS A 34 -2.97 -1.50 8.50
C LYS A 34 -2.55 -0.42 7.52
N ILE A 35 -3.44 0.05 6.65
CA ILE A 35 -3.17 1.17 5.74
C ILE A 35 -2.75 2.41 6.53
N LYS A 36 -3.47 2.72 7.61
CA LYS A 36 -3.16 3.87 8.47
C LYS A 36 -1.77 3.74 9.13
N GLU A 37 -1.39 2.54 9.53
CA GLU A 37 -0.10 2.28 10.21
C GLU A 37 1.09 2.22 9.25
N SER A 38 0.93 1.66 8.04
CA SER A 38 2.05 1.37 7.14
C SER A 38 2.15 2.30 5.92
N ILE A 39 1.03 2.78 5.39
CA ILE A 39 0.98 3.56 4.14
C ILE A 39 0.86 5.06 4.42
N ALA A 40 -0.02 5.46 5.33
CA ALA A 40 -0.26 6.88 5.64
C ALA A 40 0.99 7.66 6.10
N PRO A 41 1.95 7.09 6.85
CA PRO A 41 3.19 7.80 7.20
C PRO A 41 4.12 8.07 6.01
N ASN A 42 3.93 7.32 4.91
CA ASN A 42 4.83 7.31 3.76
C ASN A 42 4.14 7.77 2.47
N SER A 43 2.90 8.24 2.51
CA SER A 43 2.16 8.77 1.34
C SER A 43 0.86 9.44 1.77
N ASP A 44 0.34 10.34 0.95
CA ASP A 44 -0.98 10.92 1.19
C ASP A 44 -2.04 10.06 0.52
N ILE A 45 -2.97 9.51 1.30
CA ILE A 45 -4.05 8.67 0.79
C ILE A 45 -5.22 9.56 0.40
N LEU A 46 -5.51 9.65 -0.90
CA LEU A 46 -6.56 10.53 -1.42
C LEU A 46 -7.92 9.84 -1.42
N CYS A 47 -7.97 8.57 -1.78
CA CYS A 47 -9.18 7.75 -1.70
C CYS A 47 -8.85 6.25 -1.65
N TRP A 48 -9.84 5.45 -1.25
CA TRP A 48 -9.77 3.99 -1.27
C TRP A 48 -11.12 3.36 -1.64
N CYS A 49 -11.07 2.18 -2.24
CA CYS A 49 -12.23 1.33 -2.50
C CYS A 49 -11.90 -0.09 -2.05
N LEU A 50 -12.73 -0.68 -1.20
CA LEU A 50 -12.56 -2.04 -0.70
C LEU A 50 -13.72 -2.89 -1.22
N MET A 51 -13.39 -3.96 -1.95
CA MET A 51 -14.35 -4.92 -2.48
C MET A 51 -13.96 -6.32 -2.00
N PRO A 52 -14.90 -7.27 -1.88
CA PRO A 52 -14.61 -8.58 -1.30
C PRO A 52 -13.38 -9.28 -1.86
N ASN A 53 -13.09 -9.13 -3.16
CA ASN A 53 -11.96 -9.78 -3.84
C ASN A 53 -10.84 -8.84 -4.31
N HIS A 54 -10.90 -7.54 -4.07
CA HIS A 54 -9.83 -6.59 -4.45
C HIS A 54 -9.96 -5.25 -3.72
N PHE A 55 -8.87 -4.49 -3.70
CA PHE A 55 -8.88 -3.12 -3.18
C PHE A 55 -8.10 -2.18 -4.09
N HIS A 56 -8.50 -0.91 -4.09
CA HIS A 56 -7.87 0.18 -4.83
C HIS A 56 -7.52 1.30 -3.84
N LEU A 57 -6.33 1.89 -3.99
CA LEU A 57 -5.85 3.06 -3.27
C LEU A 57 -5.35 4.09 -4.29
N LEU A 58 -5.73 5.35 -4.11
CA LEU A 58 -5.10 6.46 -4.82
C LEU A 58 -4.17 7.18 -3.85
N LEU A 59 -2.87 7.12 -4.13
CA LEU A 59 -1.82 7.66 -3.29
C LEU A 59 -1.15 8.84 -4.00
N ARG A 60 -0.85 9.92 -3.27
CA ARG A 60 0.12 10.92 -3.69
C ARG A 60 1.43 10.67 -2.96
N ALA A 61 2.53 10.57 -3.72
CA ALA A 61 3.85 10.45 -3.10
C ALA A 61 4.25 11.78 -2.44
N ASN A 62 4.73 11.70 -1.20
CA ASN A 62 5.23 12.84 -0.43
C ASN A 62 6.73 12.67 -0.15
N LYS A 63 7.33 13.62 0.58
CA LYS A 63 8.77 13.58 0.95
C LYS A 63 9.18 12.26 1.59
N SER A 64 8.34 11.71 2.47
CA SER A 64 8.62 10.45 3.15
C SER A 64 8.59 9.26 2.18
N SER A 65 7.79 9.32 1.11
CA SER A 65 7.65 8.23 0.14
C SER A 65 8.97 7.90 -0.55
N ILE A 66 9.76 8.92 -0.90
CA ILE A 66 10.92 8.81 -1.77
C ILE A 66 12.24 8.58 -1.03
N ILE A 67 12.22 8.58 0.31
CA ILE A 67 13.40 8.30 1.13
C ILE A 67 13.87 6.86 0.84
N GLU A 68 15.15 6.70 0.51
CA GLU A 68 15.75 5.38 0.33
C GLU A 68 15.83 4.62 1.65
N HIS A 69 15.45 3.35 1.62
CA HIS A 69 15.47 2.46 2.76
C HIS A 69 16.16 1.15 2.37
N ALA A 70 17.00 0.61 3.24
CA ALA A 70 17.62 -0.69 3.01
C ALA A 70 16.54 -1.76 2.87
N SER A 71 16.56 -2.53 1.77
CA SER A 71 15.61 -3.62 1.53
C SER A 71 16.26 -5.00 1.60
N TYR A 72 15.42 -6.04 1.54
CA TYR A 72 15.86 -7.43 1.48
C TYR A 72 16.73 -7.64 0.23
N GLY A 73 17.90 -8.27 0.37
CA GLY A 73 18.83 -8.52 -0.74
C GLY A 73 19.76 -7.36 -1.12
N GLY A 74 19.90 -6.33 -0.29
CA GLY A 74 20.94 -5.29 -0.42
C GLY A 74 20.71 -4.23 -1.51
N LYS A 75 19.60 -4.31 -2.24
CA LYS A 75 19.19 -3.26 -3.17
C LYS A 75 18.48 -2.12 -2.41
N PRO A 76 18.81 -0.85 -2.67
CA PRO A 76 18.08 0.27 -2.07
C PRO A 76 16.64 0.30 -2.61
N MET A 77 15.67 0.58 -1.74
CA MET A 77 14.28 0.73 -2.13
C MET A 77 13.60 1.84 -1.33
N GLN A 78 12.82 2.67 -2.01
CA GLN A 78 12.10 3.77 -1.38
C GLN A 78 11.13 3.29 -0.28
N ARG A 79 10.93 4.10 0.76
CA ARG A 79 10.08 3.75 1.92
C ARG A 79 8.68 3.32 1.50
N LEU A 80 8.03 4.04 0.59
CA LEU A 80 6.68 3.66 0.16
C LEU A 80 6.66 2.27 -0.50
N ALA A 81 7.63 1.96 -1.35
CA ALA A 81 7.76 0.65 -1.98
C ALA A 81 8.00 -0.47 -0.95
N SER A 82 8.80 -0.21 0.09
CA SER A 82 9.07 -1.20 1.15
C SER A 82 7.89 -1.47 2.08
N HIS A 83 6.99 -0.51 2.25
CA HIS A 83 5.83 -0.66 3.14
C HIS A 83 4.59 -1.19 2.42
N ILE A 84 4.44 -0.95 1.12
CA ILE A 84 3.37 -1.55 0.31
C ILE A 84 3.64 -3.04 0.04
N GLY A 85 4.90 -3.41 -0.21
CA GLY A 85 5.28 -4.78 -0.61
C GLY A 85 5.49 -5.77 0.54
N ARG A 86 5.54 -5.32 1.80
CA ARG A 86 5.63 -6.22 2.95
C ARG A 86 4.25 -6.82 3.21
N GLY A 87 4.02 -8.02 2.68
CA GLY A 87 2.90 -8.85 3.09
C GLY A 87 2.86 -8.98 4.61
N VAL A 88 1.65 -8.95 5.17
CA VAL A 88 1.41 -9.21 6.58
C VAL A 88 1.94 -10.61 6.88
N LYS A 89 2.98 -10.70 7.72
CA LYS A 89 3.34 -11.96 8.37
C LYS A 89 2.26 -12.31 9.39
#